data_AF-A0A077FH27-F1
#
_entry.id   AF-A0A077FH27-F1
#
_cell.length_a   1.000
_cell.length_b   1.000
_cell.length_c   1.000
_cell.angle_alpha   90.00
_cell.angle_beta   90.00
_cell.angle_gamma   90.00
#
_symmetry.space_group_name_H-M   'P 1'
#
loop_
_entity.id
_entity.type
_entity.pdbx_description
1 polymer ?
#
loop_
_entity_poly.entity_id
_entity_poly.type
_entity_poly.pdbx_seq_one_letter_code
_entity_poly.pdbx_strand_id
1 'polypeptide(L)' 'MSKWIYHGTRIAGGKMIYSPIAIETCLLIREFYHLPYRQTQGLVESSFKLMQLDLDAPDYSTLAYIRGKKE' A
#
# COMPACT_ATOMS: atom_id res chain seq x y z
N MET A 1 2.37 -13.95 -12.31
CA MET A 1 2.36 -12.50 -12.00
C MET A 1 1.73 -12.31 -10.63
N SER A 2 2.48 -11.77 -9.67
CA SER A 2 1.95 -11.39 -8.36
C SER A 2 0.87 -10.32 -8.54
N LYS A 3 -0.33 -10.57 -8.01
CA LYS A 3 -1.43 -9.62 -8.10
C LYS A 3 -1.20 -8.49 -7.10
N TRP A 4 -1.32 -7.24 -7.53
CA TRP A 4 -1.19 -6.06 -6.66
C TRP A 4 -2.29 -6.06 -5.57
N ILE A 5 -3.54 -6.27 -5.99
CA ILE A 5 -4.71 -6.47 -5.13
C ILE A 5 -4.85 -7.96 -4.81
N TYR A 6 -5.01 -8.28 -3.53
CA TYR A 6 -5.29 -9.62 -3.06
C TYR A 6 -6.81 -9.88 -3.04
N HIS A 7 -7.25 -10.94 -3.72
CA HIS A 7 -8.68 -11.29 -3.84
C HIS A 7 -9.15 -12.33 -2.80
N GLY A 8 -8.47 -12.50 -1.66
CA GLY A 8 -8.91 -13.42 -0.61
C GLY A 8 -10.01 -12.82 0.29
N THR A 9 -10.36 -13.57 1.34
CA THR A 9 -11.47 -13.24 2.25
C THR A 9 -11.30 -11.86 2.87
N ARG A 10 -12.14 -10.91 2.44
CA ARG A 10 -12.26 -9.57 3.05
C ARG A 10 -12.49 -9.71 4.56
N ILE A 11 -11.62 -9.11 5.36
CA ILE A 11 -11.88 -8.93 6.80
C ILE A 11 -13.09 -8.00 6.97
N ALA A 12 -13.98 -8.35 7.90
CA ALA A 12 -15.17 -7.56 8.19
C ALA A 12 -14.80 -6.09 8.46
N GLY A 13 -15.41 -5.16 7.71
CA GLY A 13 -15.06 -3.73 7.74
C GLY A 13 -14.62 -3.13 6.38
N GLY A 14 -14.58 -3.91 5.30
CA GLY A 14 -14.53 -3.38 3.92
C GLY A 14 -13.18 -2.88 3.41
N LYS A 15 -12.08 -3.13 4.13
CA LYS A 15 -10.74 -2.73 3.67
C LYS A 15 -10.30 -3.56 2.46
N MET A 16 -9.77 -2.90 1.43
CA MET A 16 -9.12 -3.58 0.30
C MET A 16 -7.91 -4.36 0.81
N ILE A 17 -7.81 -5.64 0.43
CA ILE A 17 -6.65 -6.45 0.80
C ILE A 17 -5.61 -6.27 -0.29
N TYR A 18 -4.46 -5.72 0.08
CA TYR A 18 -3.30 -5.61 -0.79
C TYR A 18 -2.42 -6.83 -0.62
N SER A 19 -1.71 -7.20 -1.69
CA SER A 19 -0.72 -8.27 -1.60
C SER A 19 0.44 -7.89 -0.68
N PRO A 20 1.15 -8.88 -0.09
CA PRO A 20 2.34 -8.60 0.71
C PRO A 20 3.37 -7.75 -0.04
N ILE A 21 3.55 -7.99 -1.33
CA ILE A 21 4.48 -7.22 -2.17
C ILE A 21 4.05 -5.76 -2.32
N ALA A 22 2.75 -5.47 -2.44
CA ALA A 22 2.26 -4.10 -2.51
C ALA A 22 2.52 -3.35 -1.19
N ILE A 23 2.26 -4.00 -0.05
CA ILE A 23 2.54 -3.45 1.28
C ILE A 23 4.04 -3.20 1.47
N GLU A 24 4.88 -4.18 1.18
CA GLU A 24 6.33 -4.07 1.32
C GLU A 24 6.90 -2.98 0.41
N THR A 25 6.44 -2.90 -0.84
CA THR A 25 6.87 -1.84 -1.77
C THR A 25 6.58 -0.45 -1.21
N CYS A 26 5.37 -0.21 -0.69
CA CYS A 26 5.03 1.08 -0.08
C CYS A 26 5.87 1.38 1.17
N LEU A 27 6.14 0.37 2.01
CA LEU A 27 7.00 0.56 3.20
C LEU A 27 8.46 0.84 2.82
N LEU A 28 8.97 0.21 1.75
CA LEU A 28 10.32 0.49 1.24
C LEU A 28 10.43 1.91 0.70
N ILE A 29 9.45 2.35 -0.09
CA ILE A 29 9.38 3.74 -0.57
C ILE A 29 9.34 4.71 0.62
N ARG A 30 8.54 4.40 1.64
CA ARG A 30 8.47 5.19 2.87
C ARG A 30 9.85 5.34 3.53
N GLU A 31 10.54 4.22 3.75
CA GLU A 31 11.85 4.21 4.42
C GLU A 31 12.92 4.89 3.57
N PHE A 32 12.92 4.66 2.25
CA PHE A 32 13.93 5.21 1.35
C PHE A 32 13.83 6.74 1.22
N TYR A 33 12.60 7.27 1.16
CA TYR A 33 12.37 8.72 1.06
C TYR A 33 12.08 9.39 2.42
N HIS A 34 12.12 8.64 3.52
CA HIS A 34 11.79 9.08 4.88
C HIS A 34 10.45 9.84 4.98
N LEU A 35 9.43 9.36 4.28
CA LEU A 35 8.14 10.05 4.18
C LEU A 35 7.17 9.62 5.31
N PRO A 36 6.25 10.49 5.74
CA PRO A 36 5.05 10.09 6.46
C PRO A 36 4.16 9.16 5.61
N TYR A 37 3.32 8.34 6.26
CA TYR A 37 2.45 7.39 5.56
C TYR A 37 1.50 8.05 4.54
N ARG A 38 0.92 9.22 4.88
CA ARG A 38 0.04 9.95 3.94
C ARG A 38 0.79 10.43 2.69
N GLN A 39 2.03 10.89 2.85
CA GLN A 39 2.85 11.32 1.71
C GLN A 39 3.34 10.13 0.88
N THR A 40 3.66 9.02 1.53
CA THR A 40 3.99 7.75 0.84
C THR A 40 2.85 7.31 -0.06
N GLN A 41 1.61 7.31 0.47
CA GLN A 41 0.42 7.00 -0.32
C GLN A 41 0.31 7.91 -1.56
N GLY A 42 0.37 9.23 -1.37
CA GLY A 42 0.27 10.19 -2.49
C GLY A 42 1.39 10.06 -3.52
N LEU A 43 2.62 9.74 -3.10
CA LEU A 43 3.74 9.48 -4.00
C LEU A 43 3.50 8.23 -4.85
N VAL A 44 3.04 7.14 -4.22
CA VAL A 44 2.75 5.88 -4.91
C VAL A 44 1.58 6.05 -5.89
N GLU A 45 0.50 6.71 -5.47
CA GLU A 45 -0.63 7.05 -6.36
C GLU A 45 -0.19 7.89 -7.56
N SER A 46 0.65 8.90 -7.33
CA SER A 46 1.18 9.75 -8.40
C SER A 46 2.07 8.95 -9.35
N SER A 47 2.87 8.01 -8.81
CA SER A 47 3.71 7.14 -9.63
C SER A 47 2.88 6.24 -10.53
N PHE A 48 1.79 5.64 -10.03
CA PHE A 48 0.87 4.84 -10.85
C PHE A 48 0.21 5.66 -11.94
N LYS A 49 -0.23 6.89 -11.63
CA LYS A 49 -0.77 7.81 -12.64
C LYS A 49 0.24 8.14 -13.73
N LEU A 50 1.49 8.43 -13.35
CA LEU A 50 2.57 8.71 -14.32
C LEU A 50 2.88 7.49 -15.20
N MET A 51 2.78 6.28 -14.64
CA MET A 51 2.98 5.02 -15.36
C MET A 51 1.73 4.53 -16.11
N GLN A 52 0.60 5.26 -16.02
CA GLN A 52 -0.69 4.86 -16.59
C GLN A 52 -1.16 3.47 -16.12
N LEU A 53 -0.91 3.16 -14.85
CA LEU A 53 -1.35 1.92 -14.22
C LEU A 53 -2.71 2.11 -13.55
N ASP A 54 -3.66 1.22 -13.84
CA ASP A 54 -4.95 1.13 -13.16
C ASP A 54 -4.81 0.38 -11.83
N LEU A 55 -4.01 0.95 -10.92
CA LEU A 55 -3.70 0.41 -9.60
C LEU A 55 -3.90 1.49 -8.53
N ASP A 56 -4.47 1.09 -7.39
CA ASP A 56 -4.59 1.94 -6.21
C ASP A 56 -3.43 1.70 -5.23
N ALA A 57 -2.98 2.75 -4.54
CA ALA A 57 -2.01 2.61 -3.46
C ALA A 57 -2.67 2.14 -2.16
N PRO A 58 -2.02 1.29 -1.36
CA PRO A 58 -2.41 1.01 0.02
C PRO A 58 -2.63 2.29 0.82
N ASP A 59 -3.80 2.40 1.46
CA ASP A 59 -4.11 3.57 2.26
C ASP A 59 -3.23 3.64 3.53
N TYR A 60 -3.00 4.85 4.02
CA TYR A 60 -2.15 5.07 5.19
C TYR A 60 -2.62 4.29 6.45
N SER A 61 -3.93 4.04 6.60
CA SER A 61 -4.45 3.29 7.75
C SER A 61 -4.13 1.79 7.62
N THR A 62 -4.10 1.26 6.41
CA THR A 62 -3.67 -0.12 6.13
C THR A 62 -2.18 -0.28 6.40
N LEU A 63 -1.34 0.65 5.92
CA LEU A 63 0.10 0.62 6.17
C LEU A 63 0.42 0.77 7.67
N ALA A 64 -0.21 1.72 8.36
CA ALA A 64 -0.01 1.93 9.79
C ALA A 64 -0.49 0.73 10.63
N TYR A 65 -1.64 0.14 10.31
CA TYR A 65 -2.15 -1.05 10.99
C TYR A 65 -1.19 -2.24 10.87
N ILE A 66 -0.65 -2.48 9.67
CA ILE A 66 0.27 -3.59 9.44
C ILE A 66 1.61 -3.35 10.14
N ARG A 67 2.14 -2.13 10.09
CA ARG A 67 3.40 -1.81 10.79
C ARG A 67 3.23 -1.94 12.31
N GLY A 68 2.14 -1.44 12.87
CA GLY A 68 1.87 -1.53 14.32
C GLY A 68 1.61 -2.96 14.83
N LYS A 69 1.43 -3.95 13.95
CA LYS A 69 1.43 -5.38 14.31
C LYS A 69 2.81 -6.02 14.34
N LYS A 70 3.85 -5.36 13.83
CA LYS A 70 5.23 -5.87 13.77
C LYS A 70 6.12 -5.33 14.92
N GLU A 71 5.57 -4.48 15.79
CA GLU A 71 6.17 -4.03 17.05
C GLU A 71 5.53 -4.76 18.22
#